data_AF-A0A3D6EXI7-F1
#
_entry.id   AF-A0A3D6EXI7-F1
#
_cell.length_a   1.000
_cell.length_b   1.000
_cell.length_c   1.000
_cell.angle_alpha   90.00
_cell.angle_beta   90.00
_cell.angle_gamma   90.00
#
_symmetry.space_group_name_H-M   'P 1'
#
loop_
_entity.id
_entity.type
_entity.pdbx_description
1 polymer ?
#
loop_
_entity_poly.entity_id
_entity_poly.type
_entity_poly.pdbx_seq_one_letter_code
_entity_poly.pdbx_strand_id
1 'polypeptide(L)'
;MKRLLFITFLLAGCSPSINTSLKSNLQNPKPDWLSAKPELSGFYTGVGHSAKMGDNNYIQSAKKSALEDLVSQIKVNVSSTSLLTQIDNNKEFQEKYEQIIQTTAADEIQEFEQAGAWEDELNYWVYYKLSKQRYKEIKDQQKRNAITLGLDFFTKAKEAERNGEPVVSLGFYYQGFRAIEKYLDEPIRLEYQGKEILLTNEIVAGMQLLLDKISLTVDPKELMLNRRLAQNDLSVLARATDKATRKAIADLPLAAAFEKGAGDVFPTYKTDANGQVKILLTKISSRDMEQTVGVKIDMMNFVGQTQDEIYSLVAQKMVVPKAVVLMKVQRPLVYVTSVEKSLGVQKSNQQITNRIKNYLANSGFEFTDDRNKAELWLDVDANSERGAQSGSIFITYVTAVIKVSTARDNKEIYATTLDRIKGFSLDFERSSQEAYNKSLETLNNDKLPELLNAILQ
;
A
#
# COMPACT_ATOMS: atom_id res chain seq x y z
N MET A 1 42.71 46.11 -76.30
CA MET A 1 43.50 46.05 -75.05
C MET A 1 43.12 44.79 -74.29
N LYS A 2 44.14 43.97 -74.00
CA LYS A 2 44.30 42.96 -72.95
C LYS A 2 43.11 42.69 -72.01
N ARG A 3 42.68 41.42 -71.94
CA ARG A 3 43.06 40.50 -70.85
C ARG A 3 42.71 39.04 -71.17
N LEU A 4 43.77 38.24 -71.27
CA LEU A 4 43.83 36.80 -71.05
C LEU A 4 43.43 36.47 -69.61
N LEU A 5 42.72 35.36 -69.39
CA LEU A 5 43.00 34.49 -68.25
C LEU A 5 42.68 33.03 -68.62
N PHE A 6 43.78 32.29 -68.77
CA PHE A 6 43.91 30.84 -68.85
C PHE A 6 43.51 30.20 -67.52
N ILE A 7 42.89 29.01 -67.52
CA ILE A 7 43.23 27.88 -66.63
C ILE A 7 42.66 26.59 -67.24
N THR A 8 43.41 25.54 -67.02
CA THR A 8 43.64 24.34 -67.83
C THR A 8 43.09 23.08 -67.13
N PHE A 9 42.82 22.05 -67.95
CA PHE A 9 42.97 20.60 -67.65
C PHE A 9 42.02 19.90 -66.63
N LEU A 10 41.23 18.93 -67.11
CA LEU A 10 41.51 17.48 -66.96
C LEU A 10 40.41 16.63 -67.61
N LEU A 11 40.84 15.79 -68.56
CA LEU A 11 40.09 14.68 -69.14
C LEU A 11 40.44 13.37 -68.42
N ALA A 12 39.47 12.46 -68.49
CA ALA A 12 39.55 10.98 -68.49
C ALA A 12 39.26 10.23 -67.17
N GLY A 13 38.25 9.36 -67.26
CA GLY A 13 38.06 8.20 -66.36
C GLY A 13 36.63 7.69 -66.26
N CYS A 14 36.11 6.99 -67.29
CA CYS A 14 34.88 6.21 -67.19
C CYS A 14 35.06 4.94 -66.33
N SER A 15 34.08 4.64 -65.48
CA SER A 15 33.66 3.27 -65.17
C SER A 15 32.18 3.31 -64.77
N PRO A 16 31.27 2.63 -65.49
CA PRO A 16 29.88 2.53 -65.08
C PRO A 16 29.78 1.46 -63.96
N SER A 17 29.40 1.88 -62.75
CA SER A 17 28.95 0.93 -61.74
C SER A 17 27.62 0.34 -62.20
N ILE A 18 27.66 -0.96 -62.48
CA ILE A 18 26.52 -1.79 -62.82
C ILE A 18 25.49 -1.68 -61.69
N ASN A 19 24.32 -1.14 -62.01
CA ASN A 19 23.10 -1.35 -61.23
C ASN A 19 22.83 -2.85 -61.24
N THR A 20 23.23 -3.54 -60.17
CA THR A 20 22.74 -4.88 -59.89
C THR A 20 21.27 -4.72 -59.50
N SER A 21 20.41 -4.93 -60.48
CA SER A 21 19.00 -5.16 -60.27
C SER A 21 18.83 -6.19 -59.17
N LEU A 22 18.12 -5.81 -58.12
CA LEU A 22 17.38 -6.74 -57.28
C LEU A 22 16.63 -7.66 -58.24
N LYS A 23 17.11 -8.90 -58.38
CA LYS A 23 16.34 -9.97 -59.01
C LYS A 23 15.03 -10.02 -58.25
N SER A 24 13.95 -9.53 -58.88
CA SER A 24 12.61 -9.83 -58.41
C SER A 24 12.51 -11.35 -58.41
N ASN A 25 12.38 -11.91 -57.22
CA ASN A 25 12.13 -13.32 -57.04
C ASN A 25 10.74 -13.60 -57.63
N LEU A 26 10.68 -13.96 -58.92
CA LEU A 26 9.46 -14.21 -59.69
C LEU A 26 8.59 -15.34 -59.09
N GLN A 27 9.10 -16.09 -58.12
CA GLN A 27 8.37 -17.15 -57.42
C GLN A 27 7.52 -16.67 -56.23
N ASN A 28 7.70 -15.44 -55.73
CA ASN A 28 6.88 -14.89 -54.63
C ASN A 28 6.58 -13.39 -54.84
N PRO A 29 5.72 -13.03 -55.81
CA PRO A 29 5.44 -11.62 -56.11
C PRO A 29 4.89 -10.89 -54.89
N LYS A 30 5.45 -9.71 -54.59
CA LYS A 30 5.07 -8.90 -53.43
C LYS A 30 3.60 -8.48 -53.54
N PRO A 31 2.73 -8.83 -52.56
CA PRO A 31 1.33 -8.43 -52.58
C PRO A 31 1.12 -6.92 -52.45
N ASP A 32 0.04 -6.42 -53.04
CA ASP A 32 -0.31 -4.98 -53.04
C ASP A 32 -0.50 -4.40 -51.62
N TRP A 33 -0.99 -5.22 -50.68
CA TRP A 33 -1.22 -4.83 -49.28
C TRP A 33 0.07 -4.54 -48.50
N LEU A 34 1.23 -4.91 -49.03
CA LEU A 34 2.56 -4.53 -48.49
C LEU A 34 3.10 -3.22 -49.08
N SER A 35 2.47 -2.69 -50.13
CA SER A 35 2.85 -1.42 -50.75
C SER A 35 1.99 -0.27 -50.22
N ALA A 36 0.72 -0.53 -49.88
CA ALA A 36 -0.15 0.38 -49.16
C ALA A 36 -1.12 -0.41 -48.28
N LYS A 37 -1.43 0.11 -47.08
CA LYS A 37 -2.38 -0.53 -46.16
C LYS A 37 -3.76 -0.62 -46.82
N PRO A 38 -4.41 -1.80 -46.87
CA PRO A 38 -5.74 -1.92 -47.48
C PRO A 38 -6.79 -1.11 -46.72
N GLU A 39 -7.37 -0.10 -47.39
CA GLU A 39 -8.54 0.63 -46.90
C GLU A 39 -9.81 -0.07 -47.34
N LEU A 40 -10.26 -1.04 -46.53
CA LEU A 40 -11.53 -1.72 -46.74
C LEU A 40 -12.57 -1.08 -45.82
N SER A 41 -13.51 -0.31 -46.39
CA SER A 41 -14.51 0.46 -45.63
C SER A 41 -15.25 -0.38 -44.56
N GLY A 42 -15.55 -1.64 -44.87
CA GLY A 42 -16.24 -2.60 -43.98
C GLY A 42 -15.34 -3.40 -43.02
N PHE A 43 -14.03 -3.24 -43.05
CA PHE A 43 -13.09 -4.03 -42.24
C PHE A 43 -12.12 -3.14 -41.46
N TYR A 44 -11.78 -3.55 -40.24
CA TYR A 44 -10.52 -3.15 -39.61
C TYR A 44 -9.40 -4.00 -40.21
N THR A 45 -8.24 -3.39 -40.45
CA THR A 45 -7.09 -4.06 -41.08
C THR A 45 -5.82 -3.94 -40.22
N GLY A 46 -5.05 -5.01 -40.12
CA GLY A 46 -3.80 -5.04 -39.37
C GLY A 46 -2.70 -5.65 -40.21
N VAL A 47 -1.56 -4.97 -40.35
CA VAL A 47 -0.38 -5.48 -41.04
C VAL A 47 0.80 -5.41 -40.09
N GLY A 48 1.44 -6.55 -39.85
CA GLY A 48 2.60 -6.67 -38.97
C GLY A 48 3.70 -7.51 -39.58
N HIS A 49 4.92 -7.34 -39.08
CA HIS A 49 6.08 -8.07 -39.57
C HIS A 49 7.09 -8.39 -38.48
N SER A 50 7.95 -9.37 -38.76
CA SER A 50 9.09 -9.72 -37.92
C SER A 50 10.29 -10.11 -38.78
N ALA A 51 11.49 -9.77 -38.32
CA ALA A 51 12.72 -10.28 -38.90
C ALA A 51 12.85 -11.79 -38.63
N LYS A 52 13.36 -12.54 -39.61
CA LYS A 52 13.62 -13.98 -39.52
C LYS A 52 14.89 -14.31 -38.74
N MET A 53 15.84 -13.36 -38.68
CA MET A 53 17.08 -13.51 -37.93
C MET A 53 16.92 -13.03 -36.49
N GLY A 54 17.37 -13.85 -35.54
CA GLY A 54 17.45 -13.50 -34.10
C GLY A 54 16.26 -13.94 -33.25
N ASP A 55 15.13 -14.32 -33.85
CA ASP A 55 13.94 -14.80 -33.14
C ASP A 55 13.54 -16.20 -33.62
N ASN A 56 13.59 -17.19 -32.72
CA ASN A 56 13.20 -18.58 -33.04
C ASN A 56 11.70 -18.70 -33.34
N ASN A 57 10.91 -17.62 -33.11
CA ASN A 57 9.46 -17.60 -33.28
C ASN A 57 8.96 -16.38 -34.10
N TYR A 58 9.72 -15.95 -35.11
CA TYR A 58 9.42 -14.78 -35.95
C TYR A 58 7.98 -14.77 -36.54
N ILE A 59 7.39 -15.94 -36.82
CA ILE A 59 5.99 -16.02 -37.29
C ILE A 59 5.03 -15.52 -36.22
N GLN A 60 5.20 -15.93 -34.97
CA GLN A 60 4.32 -15.48 -33.88
C GLN A 60 4.55 -14.00 -33.56
N SER A 61 5.80 -13.53 -33.66
CA SER A 61 6.13 -12.11 -33.53
C SER A 61 5.45 -11.26 -34.60
N ALA A 62 5.44 -11.72 -35.86
CA ALA A 62 4.72 -11.05 -36.95
C ALA A 62 3.19 -11.08 -36.76
N LYS A 63 2.63 -12.21 -36.30
CA LYS A 63 1.21 -12.32 -35.94
C LYS A 63 0.83 -11.37 -34.81
N LYS A 64 1.63 -11.30 -33.75
CA LYS A 64 1.41 -10.38 -32.63
C LYS A 64 1.45 -8.93 -33.10
N SER A 65 2.45 -8.55 -33.89
CA SER A 65 2.56 -7.21 -34.48
C SER A 65 1.35 -6.87 -35.36
N ALA A 66 0.86 -7.82 -36.16
CA ALA A 66 -0.32 -7.59 -37.01
C ALA A 66 -1.61 -7.43 -36.20
N LEU A 67 -1.72 -8.13 -35.08
CA LEU A 67 -2.83 -7.97 -34.13
C LEU A 67 -2.78 -6.60 -33.45
N GLU A 68 -1.61 -6.16 -32.97
CA GLU A 68 -1.42 -4.84 -32.37
C GLU A 68 -1.81 -3.70 -33.36
N ASP A 69 -1.40 -3.81 -34.63
CA ASP A 69 -1.80 -2.84 -35.66
C ASP A 69 -3.32 -2.89 -35.96
N LEU A 70 -3.94 -4.08 -35.94
CA LEU A 70 -5.40 -4.22 -36.07
C LEU A 70 -6.13 -3.52 -34.90
N VAL A 71 -5.70 -3.79 -33.66
CA VAL A 71 -6.26 -3.22 -32.42
C VAL A 71 -6.14 -1.70 -32.46
N SER A 72 -5.03 -1.16 -32.96
CA SER A 72 -4.80 0.30 -33.04
C SER A 72 -5.85 1.04 -33.89
N GLN A 73 -6.50 0.36 -34.85
CA GLN A 73 -7.60 0.94 -35.62
C GLN A 73 -8.93 0.99 -34.85
N ILE A 74 -9.07 0.18 -33.81
CA ILE A 74 -10.28 0.12 -33.00
C ILE A 74 -10.20 1.26 -31.99
N LYS A 75 -10.76 2.41 -32.37
CA LYS A 75 -10.83 3.56 -31.49
C LYS A 75 -11.82 3.28 -30.34
N VAL A 76 -11.30 3.03 -29.15
CA VAL A 76 -12.08 3.05 -27.91
C VAL A 76 -12.30 4.51 -27.54
N ASN A 77 -13.55 4.99 -27.59
CA ASN A 77 -13.90 6.30 -27.04
C ASN A 77 -14.70 6.08 -25.77
N VAL A 78 -14.10 6.37 -24.62
CA VAL A 78 -14.81 6.36 -23.33
C VAL A 78 -15.62 7.65 -23.24
N SER A 79 -16.94 7.52 -23.23
CA SER A 79 -17.82 8.67 -23.03
C SER A 79 -17.90 9.03 -21.54
N SER A 80 -17.90 10.33 -21.23
CA SER A 80 -18.05 10.81 -19.84
C SER A 80 -19.49 10.60 -19.37
N THR A 81 -19.76 9.48 -18.69
CA THR A 81 -21.05 9.25 -18.04
C THR A 81 -21.12 9.91 -16.68
N SER A 82 -22.35 10.08 -16.20
CA SER A 82 -22.63 10.60 -14.86
C SER A 82 -22.02 9.75 -13.74
N LEU A 83 -21.78 8.44 -13.94
CA LEU A 83 -21.18 7.60 -12.91
C LEU A 83 -19.68 7.91 -12.76
N LEU A 84 -18.96 7.96 -13.87
CA LEU A 84 -17.52 8.23 -13.88
C LEU A 84 -17.20 9.58 -13.22
N THR A 85 -18.06 10.57 -13.41
CA THR A 85 -17.93 11.89 -12.79
C THR A 85 -18.38 11.93 -11.33
N GLN A 86 -19.39 11.17 -10.94
CA GLN A 86 -19.86 11.08 -9.54
C GLN A 86 -18.85 10.39 -8.62
N ILE A 87 -18.15 9.37 -9.12
CA ILE A 87 -17.17 8.62 -8.33
C ILE A 87 -15.90 9.45 -8.10
N ASP A 88 -15.51 10.30 -9.05
CA ASP A 88 -14.27 11.08 -8.94
C ASP A 88 -14.29 12.41 -9.71
N ASN A 89 -14.32 13.52 -8.98
CA ASN A 89 -14.25 14.87 -9.56
C ASN A 89 -12.87 15.20 -10.17
N ASN A 90 -11.82 14.49 -9.77
CA ASN A 90 -10.42 14.80 -10.14
C ASN A 90 -9.94 14.07 -11.41
N LYS A 91 -10.82 13.34 -12.11
CA LYS A 91 -10.56 12.57 -13.35
C LYS A 91 -9.61 11.36 -13.22
N GLU A 92 -8.99 11.11 -12.07
CA GLU A 92 -8.08 9.98 -11.86
C GLU A 92 -8.77 8.64 -12.12
N PHE A 93 -10.02 8.49 -11.65
CA PHE A 93 -10.83 7.30 -11.94
C PHE A 93 -11.05 7.10 -13.44
N GLN A 94 -11.41 8.17 -14.14
CA GLN A 94 -11.72 8.12 -15.57
C GLN A 94 -10.50 7.68 -16.38
N GLU A 95 -9.32 8.24 -16.07
CA GLU A 95 -8.06 7.90 -16.74
C GLU A 95 -7.68 6.43 -16.52
N LYS A 96 -7.78 5.94 -15.28
CA LYS A 96 -7.51 4.53 -14.96
C LYS A 96 -8.50 3.59 -15.64
N TYR A 97 -9.78 3.93 -15.63
CA TYR A 97 -10.81 3.17 -16.32
C TYR A 97 -10.53 3.10 -17.83
N GLU A 98 -10.22 4.23 -18.46
CA GLU A 98 -9.89 4.28 -19.88
C GLU A 98 -8.67 3.41 -20.22
N GLN A 99 -7.62 3.44 -19.39
CA GLN A 99 -6.44 2.59 -19.57
C GLN A 99 -6.79 1.09 -19.46
N ILE A 100 -7.62 0.70 -18.48
CA ILE A 100 -8.07 -0.69 -18.29
C ILE A 100 -8.89 -1.17 -19.51
N ILE A 101 -9.85 -0.36 -19.97
CA ILE A 101 -10.68 -0.72 -21.14
C ILE A 101 -9.84 -0.78 -22.42
N GLN A 102 -8.91 0.15 -22.63
CA GLN A 102 -8.00 0.10 -23.79
C GLN A 102 -7.14 -1.16 -23.79
N THR A 103 -6.59 -1.55 -22.64
CA THR A 103 -5.72 -2.74 -22.52
C THR A 103 -6.52 -4.02 -22.74
N THR A 104 -7.71 -4.14 -22.13
CA THR A 104 -8.56 -5.33 -22.24
C THR A 104 -9.26 -5.47 -23.59
N ALA A 105 -9.52 -4.36 -24.30
CA ALA A 105 -10.11 -4.40 -25.64
C ALA A 105 -9.25 -5.20 -26.63
N ALA A 106 -7.92 -5.18 -26.46
CA ALA A 106 -6.98 -5.94 -27.28
C ALA A 106 -7.12 -7.45 -27.06
N ASP A 107 -7.26 -7.88 -25.81
CA ASP A 107 -7.35 -9.28 -25.41
C ASP A 107 -8.69 -9.93 -25.82
N GLU A 108 -9.72 -9.11 -26.05
CA GLU A 108 -11.08 -9.57 -26.36
C GLU A 108 -11.40 -9.63 -27.86
N ILE A 109 -10.47 -9.27 -28.74
CA ILE A 109 -10.73 -9.34 -30.18
C ILE A 109 -10.89 -10.81 -30.59
N GLN A 110 -12.05 -11.11 -31.15
CA GLN A 110 -12.41 -12.43 -31.66
C GLN A 110 -12.78 -12.35 -33.14
N GLU A 111 -12.79 -13.49 -33.81
CA GLU A 111 -13.25 -13.64 -35.20
C GLU A 111 -12.52 -12.73 -36.22
N PHE A 112 -11.24 -12.40 -35.98
CA PHE A 112 -10.37 -11.81 -36.98
C PHE A 112 -9.76 -12.91 -37.88
N GLU A 113 -9.55 -12.59 -39.15
CA GLU A 113 -9.08 -13.55 -40.15
C GLU A 113 -7.69 -13.19 -40.66
N GLN A 114 -6.82 -14.20 -40.82
CA GLN A 114 -5.58 -14.06 -41.60
C GLN A 114 -5.93 -13.99 -43.09
N ALA A 115 -5.99 -12.76 -43.61
CA ALA A 115 -6.28 -12.50 -45.01
C ALA A 115 -5.06 -12.66 -45.91
N GLY A 116 -3.84 -12.63 -45.35
CA GLY A 116 -2.62 -12.88 -46.10
C GLY A 116 -1.41 -13.16 -45.21
N ALA A 117 -0.42 -13.82 -45.79
CA ALA A 117 0.93 -13.88 -45.28
C ALA A 117 1.90 -13.81 -46.46
N TRP A 118 3.06 -13.20 -46.24
CA TRP A 118 4.10 -13.10 -47.24
C TRP A 118 5.47 -13.07 -46.56
N GLU A 119 6.50 -13.49 -47.26
CA GLU A 119 7.86 -13.52 -46.72
C GLU A 119 8.91 -13.25 -47.80
N ASP A 120 10.02 -12.66 -47.39
CA ASP A 120 11.25 -12.55 -48.18
C ASP A 120 12.41 -13.23 -47.45
N GLU A 121 13.64 -12.98 -47.90
CA GLU A 121 14.84 -13.56 -47.28
C GLU A 121 15.05 -13.12 -45.82
N LEU A 122 14.53 -11.97 -45.42
CA LEU A 122 14.84 -11.32 -44.15
C LEU A 122 13.65 -11.22 -43.19
N ASN A 123 12.42 -11.23 -43.69
CA ASN A 123 11.23 -10.85 -42.93
C ASN A 123 10.01 -11.73 -43.27
N TYR A 124 9.09 -11.79 -42.33
CA TYR A 124 7.78 -12.43 -42.46
C TYR A 124 6.68 -11.43 -42.11
N TRP A 125 5.67 -11.32 -42.96
CA TRP A 125 4.54 -10.40 -42.83
C TRP A 125 3.22 -11.14 -42.70
N VAL A 126 2.33 -10.59 -41.89
CA VAL A 126 0.97 -11.09 -41.68
C VAL A 126 -0.02 -9.96 -41.90
N TYR A 127 -1.14 -10.29 -42.55
CA TYR A 127 -2.27 -9.38 -42.77
C TYR A 127 -3.54 -9.96 -42.14
N TYR A 128 -4.12 -9.20 -41.22
CA TYR A 128 -5.41 -9.47 -40.60
C TYR A 128 -6.51 -8.54 -41.09
N LYS A 129 -7.72 -9.07 -41.16
CA LYS A 129 -8.96 -8.29 -41.35
C LYS A 129 -10.01 -8.72 -40.31
N LEU A 130 -10.83 -7.76 -39.89
CA LEU A 130 -11.96 -7.98 -38.99
C LEU A 130 -13.17 -7.20 -39.50
N SER A 131 -14.31 -7.88 -39.72
CA SER A 131 -15.53 -7.22 -40.18
C SER A 131 -16.04 -6.25 -39.10
N LYS A 132 -16.22 -4.98 -39.46
CA LYS A 132 -16.75 -3.94 -38.55
C LYS A 132 -18.17 -4.26 -38.10
N GLN A 133 -18.99 -4.77 -39.00
CA GLN A 133 -20.37 -5.18 -38.69
C GLN A 133 -20.38 -6.34 -37.70
N ARG A 134 -19.58 -7.39 -37.97
CA ARG A 134 -19.54 -8.57 -37.11
C ARG A 134 -18.99 -8.24 -35.72
N TYR A 135 -17.93 -7.44 -35.66
CA TYR A 135 -17.38 -6.93 -34.41
C TYR A 135 -18.44 -6.20 -33.59
N LYS A 136 -19.21 -5.31 -34.22
CA LYS A 136 -20.31 -4.59 -33.57
C LYS A 136 -21.39 -5.55 -33.07
N GLU A 137 -21.83 -6.52 -33.88
CA GLU A 137 -22.83 -7.52 -33.48
C GLU A 137 -22.40 -8.32 -32.23
N ILE A 138 -21.13 -8.73 -32.18
CA ILE A 138 -20.55 -9.44 -31.03
C ILE A 138 -20.54 -8.55 -29.80
N LYS A 139 -20.04 -7.30 -29.92
CA LYS A 139 -20.00 -6.35 -28.79
C LYS A 139 -21.40 -6.01 -28.29
N ASP A 140 -22.35 -5.79 -29.19
CA ASP A 140 -23.76 -5.54 -28.85
C ASP A 140 -24.40 -6.76 -28.15
N GLN A 141 -24.08 -7.98 -28.59
CA GLN A 141 -24.58 -9.21 -27.95
C GLN A 141 -23.95 -9.42 -26.56
N GLN A 142 -22.64 -9.24 -26.42
CA GLN A 142 -21.94 -9.31 -25.14
C GLN A 142 -22.53 -8.30 -24.15
N LYS A 143 -22.76 -7.06 -24.60
CA LYS A 143 -23.39 -6.02 -23.80
C LYS A 143 -24.82 -6.39 -23.37
N ARG A 144 -25.66 -6.91 -24.28
CA ARG A 144 -27.02 -7.38 -23.92
C ARG A 144 -26.98 -8.49 -22.86
N ASN A 145 -26.07 -9.44 -23.01
CA ASN A 145 -25.89 -10.54 -22.04
C ASN A 145 -25.44 -9.99 -20.67
N ALA A 146 -24.46 -9.09 -20.66
CA ALA A 146 -23.97 -8.40 -19.48
C ALA A 146 -25.08 -7.62 -18.76
N ILE A 147 -25.88 -6.83 -19.49
CA ILE A 147 -27.02 -6.08 -18.93
C ILE A 147 -28.07 -7.03 -18.34
N THR A 148 -28.38 -8.13 -19.04
CA THR A 148 -29.35 -9.13 -18.55
C THR A 148 -28.89 -9.73 -17.23
N LEU A 149 -27.61 -10.13 -17.15
CA LEU A 149 -27.03 -10.68 -15.93
C LEU A 149 -26.95 -9.64 -14.81
N GLY A 150 -26.56 -8.39 -15.14
CA GLY A 150 -26.53 -7.28 -14.20
C GLY A 150 -27.90 -6.98 -13.60
N LEU A 151 -28.95 -7.01 -14.42
CA LEU A 151 -30.33 -6.81 -13.99
C LEU A 151 -30.85 -7.94 -13.11
N ASP A 152 -30.50 -9.20 -13.42
CA ASP A 152 -30.84 -10.35 -12.58
C ASP A 152 -30.23 -10.23 -11.18
N PHE A 153 -28.93 -9.93 -11.09
CA PHE A 153 -28.27 -9.72 -9.80
C PHE A 153 -28.77 -8.48 -9.06
N PHE A 154 -29.04 -7.37 -9.76
CA PHE A 154 -29.66 -6.20 -9.16
C PHE A 154 -31.04 -6.54 -8.56
N THR A 155 -31.84 -7.35 -9.25
CA THR A 155 -33.14 -7.79 -8.75
C THR A 155 -32.99 -8.65 -7.50
N LYS A 156 -32.07 -9.63 -7.52
CA LYS A 156 -31.75 -10.46 -6.35
C LYS A 156 -31.23 -9.65 -5.17
N ALA A 157 -30.45 -8.60 -5.43
CA ALA A 157 -30.02 -7.66 -4.40
C ALA A 157 -31.22 -6.98 -3.75
N LYS A 158 -32.13 -6.38 -4.55
CA LYS A 158 -33.35 -5.74 -4.04
C LYS A 158 -34.26 -6.70 -3.26
N GLU A 159 -34.32 -7.97 -3.66
CA GLU A 159 -35.04 -9.00 -2.91
C GLU A 159 -34.38 -9.30 -1.54
N ALA A 160 -33.05 -9.48 -1.52
CA ALA A 160 -32.29 -9.66 -0.29
C ALA A 160 -32.40 -8.45 0.66
N GLU A 161 -32.43 -7.22 0.13
CA GLU A 161 -32.71 -6.01 0.93
C GLU A 161 -34.07 -6.11 1.64
N ARG A 162 -35.12 -6.51 0.91
CA ARG A 162 -36.49 -6.64 1.45
C ARG A 162 -36.57 -7.73 2.52
N ASN A 163 -35.75 -8.78 2.40
CA ASN A 163 -35.67 -9.87 3.37
C ASN A 163 -34.80 -9.51 4.60
N GLY A 164 -34.14 -8.36 4.60
CA GLY A 164 -33.26 -7.94 5.69
C GLY A 164 -31.95 -8.73 5.73
N GLU A 165 -31.40 -9.04 4.55
CA GLU A 165 -30.15 -9.79 4.35
C GLU A 165 -29.07 -8.89 3.70
N PRO A 166 -28.50 -7.93 4.45
CA PRO A 166 -27.65 -6.89 3.88
C PRO A 166 -26.34 -7.44 3.29
N VAL A 167 -25.74 -8.48 3.87
CA VAL A 167 -24.50 -9.09 3.37
C VAL A 167 -24.74 -9.79 2.03
N VAL A 168 -25.84 -10.53 1.92
CA VAL A 168 -26.26 -11.20 0.68
C VAL A 168 -26.54 -10.16 -0.39
N SER A 169 -27.26 -9.08 -0.03
CA SER A 169 -27.56 -8.00 -0.96
C SER A 169 -26.30 -7.27 -1.45
N LEU A 170 -25.32 -6.99 -0.59
CA LEU A 170 -24.03 -6.41 -1.00
C LEU A 170 -23.30 -7.32 -1.99
N GLY A 171 -23.31 -8.64 -1.74
CA GLY A 171 -22.74 -9.64 -2.65
C GLY A 171 -23.43 -9.64 -4.02
N PHE A 172 -24.76 -9.58 -4.07
CA PHE A 172 -25.48 -9.50 -5.34
C PHE A 172 -25.28 -8.16 -6.06
N TYR A 173 -25.21 -7.03 -5.34
CA TYR A 173 -24.83 -5.77 -5.98
C TYR A 173 -23.43 -5.85 -6.58
N TYR A 174 -22.47 -6.47 -5.90
CA TYR A 174 -21.13 -6.66 -6.45
C TYR A 174 -21.18 -7.47 -7.75
N GLN A 175 -21.90 -8.60 -7.75
CA GLN A 175 -22.06 -9.44 -8.93
C GLN A 175 -22.76 -8.68 -10.08
N GLY A 176 -23.76 -7.86 -9.76
CA GLY A 176 -24.43 -7.00 -10.72
C GLY A 176 -23.52 -5.94 -11.32
N PHE A 177 -22.71 -5.28 -10.49
CA PHE A 177 -21.71 -4.31 -10.93
C PHE A 177 -20.67 -4.96 -11.85
N ARG A 178 -20.08 -6.08 -11.40
CA ARG A 178 -19.07 -6.85 -12.13
C ARG A 178 -19.57 -7.28 -13.52
N ALA A 179 -20.85 -7.62 -13.64
CA ALA A 179 -21.43 -8.00 -14.92
C ALA A 179 -21.40 -6.86 -15.95
N ILE A 180 -21.51 -5.60 -15.51
CA ILE A 180 -21.66 -4.42 -16.36
C ILE A 180 -20.48 -3.44 -16.31
N GLU A 181 -19.44 -3.73 -15.51
CA GLU A 181 -18.29 -2.85 -15.26
C GLU A 181 -17.48 -2.48 -16.50
N LYS A 182 -17.62 -3.24 -17.59
CA LYS A 182 -16.97 -2.94 -18.89
C LYS A 182 -17.68 -1.86 -19.70
N TYR A 183 -18.87 -1.46 -19.27
CA TYR A 183 -19.78 -0.58 -20.00
C TYR A 183 -20.17 0.65 -19.15
N LEU A 184 -19.31 1.07 -18.21
CA LEU A 184 -19.58 2.23 -17.34
C LEU A 184 -19.54 3.57 -18.10
N ASP A 185 -18.94 3.58 -19.28
CA ASP A 185 -18.86 4.70 -20.20
C ASP A 185 -20.14 4.88 -21.04
N GLU A 186 -21.12 4.01 -20.85
CA GLU A 186 -22.42 4.13 -21.49
C GLU A 186 -23.58 4.18 -20.47
N PRO A 187 -24.59 5.05 -20.68
CA PRO A 187 -25.75 5.08 -19.82
C PRO A 187 -26.65 3.85 -20.09
N ILE A 188 -26.63 2.86 -19.19
CA ILE A 188 -27.49 1.68 -19.25
C ILE A 188 -28.89 2.02 -18.70
N ARG A 189 -29.74 2.56 -19.59
CA ARG A 189 -31.13 2.89 -19.29
C ARG A 189 -32.03 1.69 -19.55
N LEU A 190 -32.86 1.34 -18.57
CA LEU A 190 -33.86 0.28 -18.70
C LEU A 190 -35.06 0.54 -17.80
N GLU A 191 -36.16 -0.16 -18.05
CA GLU A 191 -37.33 -0.11 -17.20
C GLU A 191 -37.26 -1.20 -16.11
N TYR A 192 -37.41 -0.80 -14.85
CA TYR A 192 -37.49 -1.70 -13.70
C TYR A 192 -38.69 -1.33 -12.83
N GLN A 193 -39.61 -2.28 -12.65
CA GLN A 193 -40.85 -2.08 -11.86
C GLN A 193 -41.66 -0.83 -12.30
N GLY A 194 -41.77 -0.58 -13.61
CA GLY A 194 -42.54 0.54 -14.15
C GLY A 194 -41.82 1.90 -14.11
N LYS A 195 -40.52 1.93 -13.80
CA LYS A 195 -39.70 3.15 -13.75
C LYS A 195 -38.47 3.01 -14.63
N GLU A 196 -38.16 4.05 -15.39
CA GLU A 196 -36.87 4.17 -16.06
C GLU A 196 -35.77 4.38 -15.02
N ILE A 197 -34.74 3.53 -15.05
CA ILE A 197 -33.58 3.61 -14.17
C ILE A 197 -32.29 3.60 -14.96
N LEU A 198 -31.22 4.10 -14.34
CA LEU A 198 -29.85 3.89 -14.81
C LEU A 198 -29.20 2.79 -13.96
N LEU A 199 -29.08 1.58 -14.54
CA LEU A 199 -28.74 0.38 -13.78
C LEU A 199 -27.43 0.51 -12.99
N THR A 200 -26.40 1.07 -13.59
CA THR A 200 -25.09 1.28 -12.97
C THR A 200 -25.17 2.18 -11.73
N ASN A 201 -25.89 3.30 -11.82
CA ASN A 201 -26.07 4.22 -10.71
C ASN A 201 -26.89 3.59 -9.58
N GLU A 202 -27.96 2.87 -9.91
CA GLU A 202 -28.81 2.20 -8.92
C GLU A 202 -28.04 1.11 -8.15
N ILE A 203 -27.12 0.39 -8.80
CA ILE A 203 -26.26 -0.60 -8.14
C ILE A 203 -25.32 0.08 -7.14
N VAL A 204 -24.59 1.11 -7.57
CA VAL A 204 -23.62 1.82 -6.70
C VAL A 204 -24.34 2.55 -5.56
N ALA A 205 -25.45 3.23 -5.85
CA ALA A 205 -26.28 3.86 -4.83
C ALA A 205 -26.88 2.83 -3.86
N GLY A 206 -27.30 1.67 -4.35
CA GLY A 206 -27.77 0.56 -3.53
C GLY A 206 -26.71 0.06 -2.55
N MET A 207 -25.48 -0.14 -3.01
CA MET A 207 -24.35 -0.48 -2.14
C MET A 207 -24.14 0.58 -1.05
N GLN A 208 -24.06 1.86 -1.42
CA GLN A 208 -23.84 2.95 -0.46
C GLN A 208 -24.98 3.04 0.56
N LEU A 209 -26.23 2.93 0.13
CA LEU A 209 -27.39 2.94 1.02
C LEU A 209 -27.40 1.78 2.01
N LEU A 210 -26.93 0.58 1.60
CA LEU A 210 -26.76 -0.54 2.53
C LEU A 210 -25.66 -0.28 3.54
N LEU A 211 -24.50 0.20 3.08
CA LEU A 211 -23.41 0.60 3.97
C LEU A 211 -23.88 1.64 4.99
N ASP A 212 -24.64 2.64 4.55
CA ASP A 212 -25.19 3.68 5.42
C ASP A 212 -26.17 3.14 6.47
N LYS A 213 -26.83 2.01 6.23
CA LYS A 213 -27.72 1.35 7.19
C LYS A 213 -26.98 0.52 8.24
N ILE A 214 -25.70 0.19 8.03
CA ILE A 214 -24.93 -0.65 8.94
C ILE A 214 -24.28 0.22 10.03
N SER A 215 -24.48 -0.16 11.29
CA SER A 215 -23.79 0.38 12.46
C SER A 215 -22.71 -0.59 12.90
N LEU A 216 -21.45 -0.16 12.81
CA LEU A 216 -20.31 -0.89 13.32
C LEU A 216 -19.80 -0.19 14.59
N THR A 217 -19.67 -0.93 15.68
CA THR A 217 -19.18 -0.42 16.97
C THR A 217 -18.14 -1.37 17.56
N VAL A 218 -17.28 -0.84 18.42
CA VAL A 218 -16.28 -1.60 19.16
C VAL A 218 -16.42 -1.39 20.66
N ASP A 219 -16.13 -2.44 21.42
CA ASP A 219 -16.09 -2.42 22.88
C ASP A 219 -14.89 -3.24 23.40
N PRO A 220 -14.01 -2.65 24.22
CA PRO A 220 -13.99 -1.26 24.65
C PRO A 220 -13.59 -0.30 23.51
N LYS A 221 -14.07 0.96 23.59
CA LYS A 221 -13.64 2.05 22.68
C LYS A 221 -12.25 2.56 22.98
N GLU A 222 -11.79 2.37 24.21
CA GLU A 222 -10.48 2.82 24.68
C GLU A 222 -9.77 1.67 25.40
N LEU A 223 -8.50 1.47 25.09
CA LEU A 223 -7.62 0.52 25.75
C LEU A 223 -6.42 1.24 26.36
N MET A 224 -6.13 0.94 27.62
CA MET A 224 -4.90 1.37 28.28
C MET A 224 -3.81 0.33 28.05
N LEU A 225 -2.70 0.74 27.47
CA LEU A 225 -1.55 -0.11 27.17
C LEU A 225 -0.45 0.14 28.19
N ASN A 226 -0.22 -0.81 29.10
CA ASN A 226 0.99 -0.79 29.92
C ASN A 226 2.12 -1.49 29.15
N ARG A 227 3.22 -0.78 28.90
CA ARG A 227 4.38 -1.29 28.15
C ARG A 227 5.24 -2.29 28.91
N ARG A 228 5.04 -2.42 30.22
CA ARG A 228 5.75 -3.39 31.08
C ARG A 228 5.00 -4.70 31.26
N LEU A 229 3.76 -4.80 30.79
CA LEU A 229 2.96 -6.01 30.88
C LEU A 229 2.92 -6.69 29.51
N ALA A 230 2.97 -8.02 29.51
CA ALA A 230 2.73 -8.79 28.30
C ALA A 230 1.35 -8.46 27.74
N GLN A 231 1.30 -8.04 26.47
CA GLN A 231 0.08 -7.57 25.81
C GLN A 231 -0.67 -8.68 25.08
N ASN A 232 -0.43 -9.94 25.47
CA ASN A 232 -0.73 -11.11 24.65
C ASN A 232 -2.23 -11.46 24.54
N ASP A 233 -3.11 -10.73 25.24
CA ASP A 233 -4.55 -11.01 25.29
C ASP A 233 -5.43 -9.77 25.05
N LEU A 234 -4.87 -8.68 24.53
CA LEU A 234 -5.66 -7.49 24.22
C LEU A 234 -6.64 -7.80 23.09
N SER A 235 -7.92 -7.60 23.39
CA SER A 235 -8.97 -7.90 22.44
C SER A 235 -10.12 -6.91 22.54
N VAL A 236 -10.76 -6.73 21.40
CA VAL A 236 -11.87 -5.80 21.24
C VAL A 236 -13.00 -6.54 20.56
N LEU A 237 -14.21 -6.38 21.07
CA LEU A 237 -15.40 -6.94 20.47
C LEU A 237 -15.98 -5.93 19.47
N ALA A 238 -15.88 -6.24 18.18
CA ALA A 238 -16.60 -5.52 17.15
C ALA A 238 -18.03 -6.07 17.03
N ARG A 239 -19.01 -5.19 16.87
CA ARG A 239 -20.42 -5.53 16.67
C ARG A 239 -21.01 -4.78 15.49
N ALA A 240 -21.62 -5.51 14.57
CA ALA A 240 -22.36 -4.99 13.43
C ALA A 240 -23.88 -5.20 13.61
N THR A 241 -24.64 -4.12 13.47
CA THR A 241 -26.11 -4.13 13.57
C THR A 241 -26.72 -3.24 12.50
N ASP A 242 -27.95 -3.52 12.11
CA ASP A 242 -28.74 -2.57 11.32
C ASP A 242 -29.13 -1.37 12.19
N LYS A 243 -28.94 -0.14 11.68
CA LYS A 243 -29.17 1.11 12.44
C LYS A 243 -30.62 1.29 12.87
N ALA A 244 -31.57 0.89 12.04
CA ALA A 244 -33.00 1.13 12.26
C ALA A 244 -33.61 0.04 13.15
N THR A 245 -33.36 -1.22 12.81
CA THR A 245 -33.98 -2.38 13.47
C THR A 245 -33.17 -2.91 14.64
N ARG A 246 -31.89 -2.52 14.77
CA ARG A 246 -30.92 -3.06 15.74
C ARG A 246 -30.65 -4.55 15.60
N LYS A 247 -31.13 -5.19 14.52
CA LYS A 247 -30.88 -6.61 14.23
C LYS A 247 -29.39 -6.83 14.00
N ALA A 248 -28.86 -7.93 14.56
CA ALA A 248 -27.49 -8.36 14.33
C ALA A 248 -27.26 -8.71 12.86
N ILE A 249 -26.08 -8.35 12.34
CA ILE A 249 -25.69 -8.66 10.97
C ILE A 249 -24.60 -9.74 11.01
N ALA A 250 -25.02 -10.96 10.74
CA ALA A 250 -24.13 -12.11 10.65
C ALA A 250 -23.34 -12.11 9.33
N ASP A 251 -22.20 -12.81 9.35
CA ASP A 251 -21.38 -13.07 8.18
C ASP A 251 -20.79 -11.84 7.47
N LEU A 252 -20.81 -10.66 8.12
CA LEU A 252 -20.28 -9.43 7.55
C LEU A 252 -18.74 -9.47 7.54
N PRO A 253 -18.10 -9.35 6.36
CA PRO A 253 -16.64 -9.30 6.28
C PRO A 253 -16.13 -7.95 6.80
N LEU A 254 -15.14 -8.01 7.68
CA LEU A 254 -14.50 -6.85 8.29
C LEU A 254 -12.99 -6.90 8.06
N ALA A 255 -12.37 -5.74 7.93
CA ALA A 255 -10.92 -5.58 7.93
C ALA A 255 -10.49 -4.75 9.14
N ALA A 256 -9.40 -5.14 9.78
CA ALA A 256 -8.79 -4.39 10.87
C ALA A 256 -7.34 -4.04 10.56
N ALA A 257 -6.94 -2.81 10.91
CA ALA A 257 -5.58 -2.35 10.73
C ALA A 257 -5.23 -1.23 11.72
N PHE A 258 -3.95 -1.07 12.02
CA PHE A 258 -3.44 0.13 12.68
C PHE A 258 -3.52 1.31 11.71
N GLU A 259 -4.22 2.37 12.12
CA GLU A 259 -4.32 3.62 11.35
C GLU A 259 -3.33 4.67 11.86
N LYS A 260 -2.97 4.57 13.14
CA LYS A 260 -1.93 5.35 13.79
C LYS A 260 -1.20 4.43 14.77
N GLY A 261 0.12 4.51 14.79
CA GLY A 261 0.97 3.58 15.53
C GLY A 261 1.36 2.37 14.70
N ALA A 262 1.81 1.32 15.38
CA ALA A 262 2.36 0.13 14.74
C ALA A 262 2.17 -1.08 15.66
N GLY A 263 1.79 -2.20 15.04
CA GLY A 263 1.50 -3.45 15.72
C GLY A 263 0.95 -4.50 14.76
N ASP A 264 0.64 -5.66 15.32
CA ASP A 264 0.12 -6.81 14.58
C ASP A 264 -1.36 -7.02 14.96
N VAL A 265 -2.20 -7.10 13.92
CA VAL A 265 -3.62 -7.44 13.99
C VAL A 265 -3.93 -8.32 12.79
N PHE A 266 -4.83 -9.29 12.94
CA PHE A 266 -5.24 -10.07 11.77
C PHE A 266 -5.97 -9.15 10.77
N PRO A 267 -5.68 -9.26 9.47
CA PRO A 267 -6.19 -8.29 8.51
C PRO A 267 -7.68 -8.46 8.22
N THR A 268 -8.21 -9.68 8.37
CA THR A 268 -9.57 -10.05 7.95
C THR A 268 -10.33 -10.75 9.07
N TYR A 269 -11.62 -10.45 9.14
CA TYR A 269 -12.55 -10.94 10.15
C TYR A 269 -13.93 -11.14 9.53
N LYS A 270 -14.77 -11.92 10.20
CA LYS A 270 -16.16 -12.15 9.82
C LYS A 270 -17.03 -12.17 11.07
N THR A 271 -18.18 -11.49 11.05
CA THR A 271 -19.11 -11.51 12.19
C THR A 271 -19.82 -12.85 12.31
N ASP A 272 -20.07 -13.27 13.55
CA ASP A 272 -20.84 -14.47 13.89
C ASP A 272 -22.37 -14.25 13.78
N ALA A 273 -23.16 -15.26 14.16
CA ALA A 273 -24.63 -15.19 14.15
C ALA A 273 -25.21 -14.04 15.02
N ASN A 274 -24.47 -13.56 16.02
CA ASN A 274 -24.85 -12.43 16.86
C ASN A 274 -24.35 -11.07 16.34
N GLY A 275 -23.75 -11.08 15.14
CA GLY A 275 -23.16 -9.91 14.51
C GLY A 275 -21.89 -9.44 15.22
N GLN A 276 -21.16 -10.33 15.89
CA GLN A 276 -19.99 -10.02 16.69
C GLN A 276 -18.73 -10.68 16.17
N VAL A 277 -17.58 -10.06 16.41
CA VAL A 277 -16.28 -10.70 16.21
C VAL A 277 -15.25 -10.15 17.18
N LYS A 278 -14.37 -11.02 17.66
CA LYS A 278 -13.26 -10.66 18.56
C LYS A 278 -12.03 -10.30 17.73
N ILE A 279 -11.64 -9.03 17.78
CA ILE A 279 -10.42 -8.50 17.19
C ILE A 279 -9.29 -8.76 18.18
N LEU A 280 -8.23 -9.42 17.73
CA LEU A 280 -7.08 -9.79 18.56
C LEU A 280 -5.88 -8.90 18.19
N LEU A 281 -5.34 -8.21 19.19
CA LEU A 281 -4.15 -7.38 19.07
C LEU A 281 -2.98 -8.18 19.64
N THR A 282 -2.09 -8.66 18.78
CA THR A 282 -1.04 -9.62 19.20
C THR A 282 0.29 -8.95 19.53
N LYS A 283 0.56 -7.80 18.90
CA LYS A 283 1.79 -7.03 19.15
C LYS A 283 1.51 -5.54 19.01
N ILE A 284 2.09 -4.73 19.89
CA ILE A 284 2.08 -3.27 19.76
C ILE A 284 3.51 -2.78 19.90
N SER A 285 4.06 -2.23 18.83
CA SER A 285 5.47 -1.84 18.72
C SER A 285 5.69 -0.34 18.70
N SER A 286 4.65 0.46 18.37
CA SER A 286 4.79 1.92 18.40
C SER A 286 4.90 2.46 19.83
N ARG A 287 5.67 3.56 19.94
CA ARG A 287 5.90 4.35 21.16
C ARG A 287 4.95 5.53 21.26
N ASP A 288 4.08 5.73 20.29
CA ASP A 288 3.14 6.84 20.27
C ASP A 288 2.21 6.75 21.49
N MET A 289 2.00 7.89 22.16
CA MET A 289 1.11 7.96 23.32
C MET A 289 -0.33 7.57 22.98
N GLU A 290 -0.73 7.84 21.73
CA GLU A 290 -2.04 7.52 21.20
C GLU A 290 -1.89 6.79 19.88
N GLN A 291 -2.50 5.61 19.82
CA GLN A 291 -2.56 4.74 18.66
C GLN A 291 -4.01 4.41 18.36
N THR A 292 -4.32 4.07 17.13
CA THR A 292 -5.69 3.75 16.73
C THR A 292 -5.73 2.52 15.85
N VAL A 293 -6.62 1.58 16.20
CA VAL A 293 -6.96 0.44 15.35
C VAL A 293 -8.33 0.71 14.75
N GLY A 294 -8.39 0.77 13.42
CA GLY A 294 -9.63 0.90 12.67
C GLY A 294 -10.16 -0.48 12.33
N VAL A 295 -11.45 -0.70 12.56
CA VAL A 295 -12.21 -1.85 12.10
C VAL A 295 -13.26 -1.34 11.13
N LYS A 296 -13.26 -1.81 9.89
CA LYS A 296 -14.18 -1.36 8.84
C LYS A 296 -14.74 -2.55 8.06
N ILE A 297 -15.82 -2.33 7.32
CA ILE A 297 -16.33 -3.34 6.37
C ILE A 297 -15.28 -3.58 5.27
N ASP A 298 -14.99 -4.85 4.99
CA ASP A 298 -14.07 -5.26 3.93
C ASP A 298 -14.83 -5.44 2.61
N MET A 299 -14.90 -4.37 1.83
CA MET A 299 -15.55 -4.39 0.51
C MET A 299 -14.83 -5.30 -0.49
N MET A 300 -13.52 -5.51 -0.33
CA MET A 300 -12.76 -6.35 -1.25
C MET A 300 -13.04 -7.84 -1.03
N ASN A 301 -13.60 -8.22 0.11
CA ASN A 301 -13.99 -9.61 0.39
C ASN A 301 -15.04 -10.14 -0.61
N PHE A 302 -15.92 -9.26 -1.10
CA PHE A 302 -16.97 -9.64 -2.08
C PHE A 302 -16.40 -10.01 -3.45
N VAL A 303 -15.19 -9.56 -3.77
CA VAL A 303 -14.52 -9.81 -5.06
C VAL A 303 -14.07 -11.26 -5.23
N GLY A 304 -13.74 -11.93 -4.12
CA GLY A 304 -13.16 -13.28 -4.13
C GLY A 304 -11.69 -13.30 -4.55
N GLN A 305 -11.28 -14.36 -5.26
CA GLN A 305 -9.87 -14.58 -5.66
C GLN A 305 -9.44 -13.83 -6.94
N THR A 306 -10.38 -13.22 -7.66
CA THR A 306 -10.07 -12.50 -8.90
C THR A 306 -9.67 -11.07 -8.60
N GLN A 307 -8.58 -10.58 -9.19
CA GLN A 307 -8.23 -9.17 -9.12
C GLN A 307 -9.22 -8.39 -10.00
N ASP A 308 -10.10 -7.60 -9.38
CA ASP A 308 -11.06 -6.74 -10.07
C ASP A 308 -10.64 -5.28 -9.88
N GLU A 309 -9.88 -4.77 -10.85
CA GLU A 309 -9.29 -3.43 -10.77
C GLU A 309 -10.37 -2.35 -10.80
N ILE A 310 -11.41 -2.51 -11.62
CA ILE A 310 -12.47 -1.51 -11.77
C ILE A 310 -13.29 -1.42 -10.48
N TYR A 311 -13.71 -2.55 -9.91
CA TYR A 311 -14.42 -2.54 -8.64
C TYR A 311 -13.57 -1.96 -7.52
N SER A 312 -12.26 -2.25 -7.48
CA SER A 312 -11.38 -1.70 -6.45
C SER A 312 -11.36 -0.17 -6.44
N LEU A 313 -11.45 0.46 -7.61
CA LEU A 313 -11.53 1.92 -7.74
C LEU A 313 -12.84 2.47 -7.19
N VAL A 314 -13.96 1.77 -7.42
CA VAL A 314 -15.28 2.17 -6.88
C VAL A 314 -15.33 1.96 -5.37
N ALA A 315 -14.90 0.80 -4.87
CA ALA A 315 -14.92 0.45 -3.46
C ALA A 315 -14.08 1.41 -2.60
N GLN A 316 -12.96 1.93 -3.12
CA GLN A 316 -12.12 2.91 -2.44
C GLN A 316 -12.81 4.27 -2.22
N LYS A 317 -13.79 4.62 -3.05
CA LYS A 317 -14.52 5.89 -2.97
C LYS A 317 -15.80 5.78 -2.13
N MET A 318 -16.24 4.57 -1.81
CA MET A 318 -17.41 4.34 -0.96
C MET A 318 -17.12 4.73 0.50
N VAL A 319 -18.13 5.29 1.16
CA VAL A 319 -18.07 5.58 2.59
C VAL A 319 -18.49 4.32 3.34
N VAL A 320 -17.51 3.64 3.92
CA VAL A 320 -17.74 2.39 4.65
C VAL A 320 -17.90 2.62 6.16
N PRO A 321 -18.83 1.92 6.83
CA PRO A 321 -18.92 1.87 8.28
C PRO A 321 -17.59 1.46 8.90
N LYS A 322 -17.18 2.26 9.88
CA LYS A 322 -15.91 2.12 10.56
C LYS A 322 -16.08 2.40 12.04
N ALA A 323 -15.43 1.57 12.85
CA ALA A 323 -15.27 1.76 14.28
C ALA A 323 -13.78 1.89 14.60
N VAL A 324 -13.43 2.73 15.56
CA VAL A 324 -12.05 2.99 15.94
C VAL A 324 -11.88 2.68 17.42
N VAL A 325 -10.82 1.94 17.72
CA VAL A 325 -10.34 1.71 19.08
C VAL A 325 -9.21 2.68 19.32
N LEU A 326 -9.35 3.54 20.33
CA LEU A 326 -8.28 4.39 20.81
C LEU A 326 -7.42 3.61 21.80
N MET A 327 -6.12 3.58 21.59
CA MET A 327 -5.19 2.96 22.51
C MET A 327 -4.29 4.02 23.11
N LYS A 328 -4.32 4.14 24.44
CA LYS A 328 -3.51 5.09 25.19
C LYS A 328 -2.39 4.35 25.90
N VAL A 329 -1.17 4.72 25.59
CA VAL A 329 0.01 4.15 26.24
C VAL A 329 0.18 4.78 27.61
N GLN A 330 0.05 3.96 28.65
CA GLN A 330 0.39 4.36 30.01
C GLN A 330 1.91 4.40 30.15
N ARG A 331 2.42 5.56 30.54
CA ARG A 331 3.84 5.76 30.83
C ARG A 331 4.14 5.24 32.25
N PRO A 332 5.07 4.29 32.43
CA PRO A 332 5.41 3.81 33.75
C PRO A 332 6.01 4.94 34.60
N LEU A 333 5.55 5.06 35.84
CA LEU A 333 6.08 6.03 36.81
C LEU A 333 7.31 5.48 37.52
N VAL A 334 8.37 6.29 37.59
CA VAL A 334 9.65 5.96 38.19
C VAL A 334 9.91 6.88 39.38
N TYR A 335 10.09 6.30 40.55
CA TYR A 335 10.63 6.99 41.73
C TYR A 335 12.15 6.94 41.68
N VAL A 336 12.83 8.05 42.00
CA VAL A 336 14.29 8.14 41.89
C VAL A 336 14.91 8.52 43.22
N THR A 337 15.89 7.74 43.66
CA THR A 337 16.84 8.11 44.72
C THR A 337 18.23 8.19 44.12
N SER A 338 18.99 9.19 44.57
CA SER A 338 20.32 9.43 44.01
C SER A 338 21.25 10.14 44.99
N VAL A 339 22.48 9.65 45.06
CA VAL A 339 23.59 10.25 45.79
C VAL A 339 24.81 10.29 44.87
N GLU A 340 25.19 11.47 44.41
CA GLU A 340 26.41 11.66 43.59
C GLU A 340 27.42 12.54 44.33
N LYS A 341 28.66 12.06 44.45
CA LYS A 341 29.75 12.72 45.17
C LYS A 341 30.96 12.93 44.25
N SER A 342 31.61 14.09 44.37
CA SER A 342 32.92 14.37 43.78
C SER A 342 33.93 14.36 44.92
N LEU A 343 34.90 13.43 44.89
CA LEU A 343 35.96 13.35 45.89
C LEU A 343 35.39 13.26 47.33
N GLY A 344 34.30 12.51 47.51
CA GLY A 344 33.58 12.36 48.78
C GLY A 344 32.61 13.50 49.13
N VAL A 345 32.60 14.61 48.39
CA VAL A 345 31.72 15.76 48.63
C VAL A 345 30.47 15.66 47.75
N GLN A 346 29.29 15.84 48.33
CA GLN A 346 28.02 15.76 47.59
C GLN A 346 27.94 16.82 46.48
N LYS A 347 27.60 16.38 45.26
CA LYS A 347 27.45 17.26 44.09
C LYS A 347 26.05 17.88 44.09
N SER A 348 25.98 19.15 43.68
CA SER A 348 24.70 19.83 43.37
C SER A 348 24.11 19.37 42.03
N ASN A 349 24.96 19.02 41.06
CA ASN A 349 24.56 18.48 39.77
C ASN A 349 24.78 16.95 39.72
N GLN A 350 23.67 16.21 39.67
CA GLN A 350 23.63 14.75 39.56
C GLN A 350 23.63 14.31 38.09
N GLN A 351 24.78 14.43 37.44
CA GLN A 351 24.88 14.28 35.99
C GLN A 351 24.58 12.87 35.48
N ILE A 352 24.93 11.83 36.25
CA ILE A 352 24.60 10.43 35.89
C ILE A 352 23.09 10.23 35.98
N THR A 353 22.49 10.64 37.09
CA THR A 353 21.05 10.55 37.34
C THR A 353 20.26 11.31 36.28
N ASN A 354 20.66 12.55 35.98
CA ASN A 354 20.02 13.38 34.95
C ASN A 354 20.10 12.74 33.56
N ARG A 355 21.22 12.08 33.24
CA ARG A 355 21.35 11.35 31.97
C ARG A 355 20.40 10.16 31.88
N ILE A 356 20.29 9.36 32.94
CA ILE A 356 19.33 8.24 33.01
C ILE A 356 17.89 8.76 32.91
N LYS A 357 17.55 9.82 33.66
CA LYS A 357 16.23 10.46 33.62
C LYS A 357 15.85 10.90 32.21
N ASN A 358 16.75 11.60 31.53
CA ASN A 358 16.51 12.07 30.16
C ASN A 358 16.32 10.92 29.17
N TYR A 359 17.13 9.87 29.28
CA TYR A 359 17.04 8.70 28.41
C TYR A 359 15.71 7.95 28.60
N LEU A 360 15.29 7.74 29.85
CA LEU A 360 14.02 7.09 30.18
C LEU A 360 12.81 7.97 29.82
N ALA A 361 12.86 9.29 30.06
CA ALA A 361 11.82 10.22 29.63
C ALA A 361 11.59 10.14 28.12
N ASN A 362 12.67 10.18 27.33
CA ASN A 362 12.63 10.02 25.87
C ASN A 362 12.17 8.62 25.43
N SER A 363 12.26 7.63 26.32
CA SER A 363 11.79 6.26 26.09
C SER A 363 10.35 6.03 26.54
N GLY A 364 9.67 7.06 27.06
CA GLY A 364 8.25 7.01 27.44
C GLY A 364 7.98 6.69 28.92
N PHE A 365 8.92 7.01 29.80
CA PHE A 365 8.74 6.92 31.26
C PHE A 365 8.44 8.29 31.86
N GLU A 366 7.74 8.30 32.99
CA GLU A 366 7.50 9.51 33.79
C GLU A 366 8.11 9.37 35.18
N PHE A 367 8.36 10.49 35.84
CA PHE A 367 9.00 10.51 37.15
C PHE A 367 8.07 11.08 38.21
N THR A 368 8.16 10.53 39.42
CA THR A 368 7.39 11.00 40.57
C THR A 368 8.26 11.02 41.82
N ASP A 369 7.99 11.98 42.71
CA ASP A 369 8.62 12.05 44.02
C ASP A 369 7.87 11.20 45.07
N ASP A 370 6.71 10.64 44.72
CA ASP A 370 5.91 9.78 45.59
C ASP A 370 6.15 8.30 45.25
N ARG A 371 6.94 7.63 46.09
CA ARG A 371 7.27 6.20 45.93
C ARG A 371 6.03 5.31 45.85
N ASN A 372 4.93 5.67 46.50
CA ASN A 372 3.72 4.85 46.51
C ASN A 372 2.97 4.85 45.17
N LYS A 373 3.22 5.86 44.31
CA LYS A 373 2.63 5.96 42.97
C LYS A 373 3.51 5.36 41.88
N ALA A 374 4.77 5.05 42.19
CA ALA A 374 5.71 4.55 41.22
C ALA A 374 5.53 3.06 40.93
N GLU A 375 5.85 2.66 39.71
CA GLU A 375 5.96 1.25 39.30
C GLU A 375 7.40 0.74 39.41
N LEU A 376 8.35 1.65 39.23
CA LEU A 376 9.79 1.41 39.28
C LEU A 376 10.46 2.31 40.30
N TRP A 377 11.50 1.79 40.92
CA TRP A 377 12.42 2.55 41.75
C TRP A 377 13.81 2.48 41.13
N LEU A 378 14.32 3.65 40.72
CA LEU A 378 15.69 3.85 40.24
C LEU A 378 16.53 4.38 41.40
N ASP A 379 17.60 3.67 41.74
CA ASP A 379 18.59 4.06 42.75
C ASP A 379 19.97 4.24 42.09
N VAL A 380 20.59 5.39 42.34
CA VAL A 380 21.87 5.78 41.75
C VAL A 380 22.83 6.24 42.86
N ASP A 381 23.89 5.48 43.09
CA ASP A 381 25.00 5.90 43.95
C ASP A 381 26.25 6.09 43.09
N ALA A 382 26.88 7.26 43.17
CA ALA A 382 28.15 7.51 42.49
C ALA A 382 29.11 8.32 43.34
N ASN A 383 30.38 7.96 43.31
CA ASN A 383 31.43 8.72 43.95
C ASN A 383 32.69 8.71 43.08
N SER A 384 33.37 9.86 43.00
CA SER A 384 34.74 9.92 42.52
C SER A 384 35.73 9.88 43.67
N GLU A 385 36.86 9.23 43.44
CA GLU A 385 37.94 9.08 44.41
C GLU A 385 39.27 9.54 43.81
N ARG A 386 40.15 10.07 44.67
CA ARG A 386 41.50 10.46 44.28
C ARG A 386 42.30 9.21 43.93
N GLY A 387 42.92 9.22 42.75
CA GLY A 387 43.87 8.21 42.32
C GLY A 387 45.31 8.68 42.48
N ALA A 388 46.19 8.16 41.64
CA ALA A 388 47.59 8.55 41.60
C ALA A 388 47.78 9.96 41.02
N GLN A 389 48.90 10.58 41.39
CA GLN A 389 49.41 11.79 40.75
C GLN A 389 50.75 11.45 40.10
N SER A 390 50.92 11.80 38.82
CA SER A 390 52.16 11.59 38.08
C SER A 390 52.56 12.90 37.38
N GLY A 391 53.57 13.58 37.92
CA GLY A 391 53.95 14.92 37.46
C GLY A 391 52.80 15.91 37.63
N SER A 392 52.42 16.58 36.55
CA SER A 392 51.30 17.53 36.48
C SER A 392 49.94 16.88 36.23
N ILE A 393 49.87 15.55 36.12
CA ILE A 393 48.62 14.82 35.80
C ILE A 393 48.06 14.20 37.09
N PHE A 394 46.83 14.59 37.41
CA PHE A 394 46.03 14.10 38.52
C PHE A 394 45.00 13.09 38.02
N ILE A 395 45.00 11.89 38.59
CA ILE A 395 44.08 10.82 38.21
C ILE A 395 42.97 10.71 39.24
N THR A 396 41.73 10.51 38.78
CA THR A 396 40.58 10.18 39.61
C THR A 396 39.83 9.01 39.01
N TYR A 397 39.06 8.33 39.85
CA TYR A 397 38.23 7.19 39.44
C TYR A 397 36.80 7.41 39.90
N VAL A 398 35.84 7.29 38.99
CA VAL A 398 34.41 7.28 39.32
C VAL A 398 33.93 5.84 39.39
N THR A 399 33.28 5.48 40.50
CA THR A 399 32.47 4.28 40.58
C THR A 399 31.01 4.69 40.73
N ALA A 400 30.13 4.11 39.90
CA ALA A 400 28.69 4.35 39.96
C ALA A 400 27.93 3.03 39.98
N VAL A 401 27.01 2.87 40.93
CA VAL A 401 26.09 1.73 41.06
C VAL A 401 24.70 2.21 40.69
N ILE A 402 24.09 1.56 39.70
CA ILE A 402 22.76 1.88 39.18
C ILE A 402 21.89 0.65 39.35
N LYS A 403 20.77 0.80 40.07
CA LYS A 403 19.81 -0.27 40.31
C LYS A 403 18.41 0.17 39.93
N VAL A 404 17.66 -0.75 39.33
CA VAL A 404 16.24 -0.59 39.07
C VAL A 404 15.49 -1.77 39.69
N SER A 405 14.52 -1.46 40.54
CA SER A 405 13.66 -2.45 41.18
C SER A 405 12.19 -2.12 40.96
N THR A 406 11.31 -3.10 41.12
CA THR A 406 9.87 -2.83 41.27
C THR A 406 9.63 -2.01 42.55
N ALA A 407 8.83 -0.95 42.46
CA ALA A 407 8.60 -0.08 43.62
C ALA A 407 7.76 -0.73 44.73
N ARG A 408 6.93 -1.73 44.38
CA ARG A 408 5.97 -2.39 45.28
C ARG A 408 6.60 -3.42 46.21
N ASP A 409 7.47 -4.26 45.67
CA ASP A 409 8.06 -5.43 46.37
C ASP A 409 9.60 -5.42 46.37
N ASN A 410 10.24 -4.35 45.85
CA ASN A 410 11.70 -4.18 45.79
C ASN A 410 12.41 -5.34 45.08
N LYS A 411 11.76 -5.98 44.11
CA LYS A 411 12.38 -7.00 43.27
C LYS A 411 13.32 -6.31 42.30
N GLU A 412 14.61 -6.63 42.36
CA GLU A 412 15.62 -6.11 41.45
C GLU A 412 15.34 -6.61 40.02
N ILE A 413 15.25 -5.68 39.09
CA ILE A 413 15.03 -5.93 37.65
C ILE A 413 16.34 -5.76 36.89
N TYR A 414 17.14 -4.77 37.28
CA TYR A 414 18.41 -4.46 36.65
C TYR A 414 19.38 -3.90 37.68
N ALA A 415 20.64 -4.31 37.59
CA ALA A 415 21.72 -3.72 38.36
C ALA A 415 23.00 -3.68 37.50
N THR A 416 23.71 -2.57 37.54
CA THR A 416 25.01 -2.43 36.89
C THR A 416 25.94 -1.56 37.71
N THR A 417 27.24 -1.74 37.49
CA THR A 417 28.29 -0.91 38.07
C THR A 417 29.17 -0.37 36.95
N LEU A 418 29.38 0.95 36.93
CA LEU A 418 30.47 1.58 36.21
C LEU A 418 31.68 1.55 37.14
N ASP A 419 32.59 0.61 36.94
CA ASP A 419 33.69 0.38 37.87
C ASP A 419 34.92 1.22 37.51
N ARG A 420 35.34 2.07 38.46
CA ARG A 420 36.59 2.84 38.42
C ARG A 420 36.90 3.48 37.05
N ILE A 421 35.93 4.20 36.50
CA ILE A 421 36.11 4.95 35.25
C ILE A 421 37.14 6.07 35.47
N LYS A 422 38.21 6.05 34.69
CA LYS A 422 39.40 6.87 34.91
C LYS A 422 39.32 8.24 34.23
N GLY A 423 39.50 9.31 35.01
CA GLY A 423 39.77 10.67 34.54
C GLY A 423 41.22 11.09 34.80
N PHE A 424 41.73 12.04 34.03
CA PHE A 424 43.05 12.64 34.15
C PHE A 424 43.04 14.13 33.79
N SER A 425 43.49 15.00 34.69
CA SER A 425 43.58 16.43 34.39
C SER A 425 44.70 17.12 35.15
N LEU A 426 44.77 18.44 35.06
CA LEU A 426 45.79 19.27 35.74
C LEU A 426 45.49 19.48 37.23
N ASP A 427 44.32 19.03 37.70
CA ASP A 427 43.92 19.01 39.11
C ASP A 427 42.87 17.92 39.37
N PHE A 428 42.65 17.55 40.64
CA PHE A 428 41.71 16.48 41.00
C PHE A 428 40.24 16.80 40.69
N GLU A 429 39.82 18.07 40.71
CA GLU A 429 38.42 18.45 40.44
C GLU A 429 38.10 18.32 38.95
N ARG A 430 38.97 18.84 38.08
CA ARG A 430 38.85 18.68 36.62
C ARG A 430 38.99 17.22 36.22
N SER A 431 39.90 16.48 36.87
CA SER A 431 40.04 15.04 36.66
C SER A 431 38.76 14.29 37.02
N SER A 432 38.14 14.62 38.16
CA SER A 432 36.86 14.07 38.59
C SER A 432 35.77 14.36 37.56
N GLN A 433 35.67 15.60 37.07
CA GLN A 433 34.70 15.96 36.04
C GLN A 433 34.91 15.17 34.75
N GLU A 434 36.15 14.95 34.31
CA GLU A 434 36.44 14.13 33.14
C GLU A 434 36.09 12.65 33.36
N ALA A 435 36.39 12.08 34.54
CA ALA A 435 36.01 10.72 34.90
C ALA A 435 34.49 10.52 34.83
N TYR A 436 33.74 11.50 35.32
CA TYR A 436 32.28 11.51 35.20
C TYR A 436 31.82 11.65 33.74
N ASN A 437 32.43 12.53 32.93
CA ASN A 437 32.08 12.67 31.51
C ASN A 437 32.28 11.35 30.76
N LYS A 438 33.40 10.66 30.99
CA LYS A 438 33.65 9.31 30.44
C LYS A 438 32.64 8.28 30.94
N SER A 439 32.24 8.37 32.20
CA SER A 439 31.17 7.50 32.74
C SER A 439 29.86 7.69 31.99
N LEU A 440 29.54 8.92 31.56
CA LEU A 440 28.36 9.19 30.73
C LEU A 440 28.48 8.56 29.34
N GLU A 441 29.68 8.49 28.76
CA GLU A 441 29.91 7.81 27.46
C GLU A 441 29.62 6.31 27.56
N THR A 442 30.22 5.63 28.55
CA THR A 442 29.95 4.21 28.83
C THR A 442 28.47 3.96 29.13
N LEU A 443 27.85 4.84 29.91
CA LEU A 443 26.43 4.77 30.23
C LEU A 443 25.55 4.86 28.97
N ASN A 444 25.86 5.76 28.04
CA ASN A 444 25.08 5.94 26.81
C ASN A 444 25.20 4.78 25.84
N ASN A 445 26.42 4.29 25.63
CA ASN A 445 26.69 3.32 24.58
C ASN A 445 26.26 1.90 24.98
N ASP A 446 26.44 1.55 26.25
CA ASP A 446 26.32 0.16 26.68
C ASP A 446 25.16 -0.02 27.68
N LYS A 447 25.15 0.78 28.76
CA LYS A 447 24.31 0.48 29.93
C LYS A 447 22.88 0.97 29.84
N LEU A 448 22.60 2.10 29.20
CA LEU A 448 21.23 2.59 29.01
C LEU A 448 20.38 1.71 28.09
N PRO A 449 20.89 1.21 26.95
CA PRO A 449 20.18 0.22 26.14
C PRO A 449 19.89 -1.08 26.90
N GLU A 450 20.88 -1.62 27.64
CA GLU A 450 20.70 -2.81 28.50
C GLU A 450 19.60 -2.58 29.55
N LEU A 451 19.67 -1.46 30.27
CA LEU A 451 18.70 -1.07 31.29
C LEU A 451 17.29 -1.01 30.70
N LEU A 452 17.11 -0.32 29.57
CA LEU A 452 15.80 -0.17 28.93
C LEU A 452 15.21 -1.51 28.50
N ASN A 453 16.02 -2.40 27.94
CA ASN A 453 15.57 -3.73 27.57
C ASN A 453 15.15 -4.55 28.79
N ALA A 454 15.89 -4.46 29.91
CA ALA A 454 15.57 -5.19 31.12
C ALA A 454 14.25 -4.72 31.78
N ILE A 455 13.96 -3.42 31.77
CA ILE A 455 12.75 -2.87 32.43
C ILE A 455 11.47 -2.98 31.60
N LEU A 456 11.60 -3.31 30.31
CA LEU A 456 10.49 -3.54 29.37
C LEU A 456 10.13 -5.03 29.21
N GLN A 457 10.94 -5.94 29.74
CA GLN A 457 10.60 -7.36 29.91
C GLN A 457 9.74 -7.55 31.17
#